data_AF-A0AAW7XSJ6-F1
#
_entry.id   AF-A0AAW7XSJ6-F1
#
_cell.length_a   1.000
_cell.length_b   1.000
_cell.length_c   1.000
_cell.angle_alpha   90.00
_cell.angle_beta   90.00
_cell.angle_gamma   90.00
#
_symmetry.space_group_name_H-M   'P 1'
#
loop_
_entity.id
_entity.type
_entity.pdbx_description
1 polymer ?
#
loop_
_entity_poly.entity_id
_entity_poly.type
_entity_poly.pdbx_seq_one_letter_code
_entity_poly.pdbx_strand_id
1 'polypeptide(L)'
;MKIFHACIGVAFTCATPLMSEAQEAKSFAYTQPMEGVYAQYWTAQELAVQDAYAGQPYRLYVEGQGKLGEFHGILNLDCTTPRFSTWLAQSEYLSSDAVPAEVINGLRVIWCEG
;
A
#
# COMPACT_ATOMS: atom_id res chain seq x y z
N MET A 1 70.52 23.58 9.64
CA MET A 1 70.34 22.60 8.54
C MET A 1 69.63 21.37 9.08
N LYS A 2 68.32 21.26 8.83
CA LYS A 2 67.50 20.03 8.66
C LYS A 2 66.03 20.44 8.82
N ILE A 3 65.38 20.52 7.67
CA ILE A 3 63.99 20.86 7.46
C ILE A 3 63.17 19.61 7.81
N PHE A 4 62.16 19.73 8.67
CA PHE A 4 61.14 18.70 8.82
C PHE A 4 59.81 19.25 8.35
N HIS A 5 59.46 18.89 7.10
CA HIS A 5 58.13 19.05 6.55
C HIS A 5 57.21 18.03 7.24
N ALA A 6 56.31 18.50 8.09
CA ALA A 6 55.19 17.70 8.55
C ALA A 6 54.04 17.88 7.55
N CYS A 7 53.82 16.86 6.72
CA CYS A 7 52.65 16.76 5.86
C CYS A 7 51.40 16.71 6.74
N ILE A 8 50.62 17.80 6.75
CA ILE A 8 49.26 17.81 7.31
C ILE A 8 48.40 16.99 6.35
N GLY A 9 48.17 15.72 6.70
CA GLY A 9 47.25 14.85 5.98
C GLY A 9 45.83 15.37 6.13
N VAL A 10 45.25 15.85 5.03
CA VAL A 10 43.82 16.13 4.94
C VAL A 10 43.10 14.78 4.98
N ALA A 11 42.47 14.48 6.12
CA ALA A 11 41.58 13.34 6.24
C ALA A 11 40.35 13.60 5.35
N PHE A 12 40.36 13.00 4.16
CA PHE A 12 39.20 12.94 3.29
C PHE A 12 38.21 11.96 3.92
N THR A 13 37.31 12.45 4.78
CA THR A 13 36.15 11.69 5.22
C THR A 13 35.26 11.47 4.00
N CYS A 14 35.27 10.25 3.47
CA CYS A 14 34.24 9.79 2.54
C CYS A 14 32.88 9.93 3.22
N ALA A 15 32.13 10.96 2.86
CA ALA A 15 30.71 11.03 3.14
C ALA A 15 30.06 9.89 2.35
N THR A 16 29.69 8.81 3.03
CA THR A 16 28.85 7.78 2.43
C THR A 16 27.52 8.43 2.06
N PRO A 17 27.08 8.39 0.80
CA PRO A 17 25.72 8.77 0.48
C PRO A 17 24.81 7.81 1.24
N LEU A 18 24.00 8.35 2.15
CA LEU A 18 22.80 7.69 2.62
C LEU A 18 21.92 7.50 1.38
N MET A 19 22.06 6.35 0.72
CA MET A 19 21.07 5.87 -0.24
C MET A 19 19.82 5.61 0.59
N SER A 20 18.96 6.63 0.68
CA SER A 20 17.57 6.45 1.07
C SER A 20 16.97 5.57 -0.01
N GLU A 21 16.86 4.26 0.23
CA GLU A 21 15.98 3.41 -0.55
C GLU A 21 14.58 3.97 -0.37
N ALA A 22 14.09 4.70 -1.36
CA ALA A 22 12.69 5.05 -1.44
C ALA A 22 11.95 3.73 -1.60
N GLN A 23 11.48 3.18 -0.49
CA GLN A 23 10.69 1.96 -0.49
C GLN A 23 9.42 2.28 -1.30
N GLU A 24 9.30 1.70 -2.48
CA GLU A 24 8.17 1.93 -3.37
C GLU A 24 6.88 1.59 -2.61
N ALA A 25 5.98 2.55 -2.52
CA ALA A 25 4.72 2.34 -1.82
C ALA A 25 3.93 1.25 -2.55
N LYS A 26 3.57 0.18 -1.83
CA LYS A 26 2.69 -0.87 -2.36
C LYS A 26 1.42 -0.21 -2.89
N SER A 27 1.04 -0.55 -4.12
CA SER A 27 -0.15 -0.03 -4.78
C SER A 27 -0.93 -1.17 -5.43
N PHE A 28 -2.25 -0.99 -5.54
CA PHE A 28 -3.15 -1.95 -6.16
C PHE A 28 -4.07 -1.26 -7.16
N ALA A 29 -4.28 -1.92 -8.29
CA ALA A 29 -5.24 -1.53 -9.31
C ALA A 29 -5.88 -2.77 -9.93
N TYR A 30 -7.20 -2.78 -10.06
CA TYR A 30 -7.98 -3.83 -10.69
C TYR A 30 -9.14 -3.25 -11.50
N THR A 31 -9.36 -3.77 -12.70
CA THR A 31 -10.48 -3.40 -13.55
C THR A 31 -11.50 -4.53 -13.57
N GLN A 32 -12.66 -4.29 -12.98
CA GLN A 32 -13.81 -5.18 -13.09
C GLN A 32 -14.55 -4.86 -14.40
N PRO A 33 -14.54 -5.77 -15.39
CA PRO A 33 -15.32 -5.59 -16.60
C PRO A 33 -16.82 -5.65 -16.26
N MET A 34 -17.62 -4.83 -16.94
CA MET A 34 -19.07 -4.81 -16.84
C MET A 34 -19.70 -4.93 -18.23
N GLU A 35 -21.03 -5.01 -18.29
CA GLU A 35 -21.74 -5.19 -19.55
C GLU A 35 -21.32 -4.16 -20.62
N GLY A 36 -20.94 -4.65 -21.80
CA GLY A 36 -20.53 -3.83 -22.93
C GLY A 36 -19.16 -3.17 -22.71
N VAL A 37 -19.12 -1.84 -22.80
CA VAL A 37 -17.90 -1.01 -22.69
C VAL A 37 -17.70 -0.41 -21.29
N TYR A 38 -18.55 -0.79 -20.33
CA TYR A 38 -18.49 -0.26 -18.98
C TYR A 38 -17.51 -1.05 -18.10
N ALA A 39 -16.95 -0.37 -17.11
CA ALA A 39 -16.06 -0.97 -16.13
C ALA A 39 -16.23 -0.30 -14.76
N GLN A 40 -15.76 -1.01 -13.73
CA GLN A 40 -15.50 -0.47 -12.40
C GLN A 40 -14.01 -0.64 -12.10
N TYR A 41 -13.34 0.44 -11.74
CA TYR A 41 -11.93 0.48 -11.41
C TYR A 41 -11.77 0.49 -9.90
N TRP A 42 -10.92 -0.38 -9.39
CA TRP A 42 -10.68 -0.57 -7.97
C TRP A 42 -9.21 -0.29 -7.67
N THR A 43 -8.95 0.56 -6.69
CA THR A 43 -7.60 0.89 -6.23
C THR A 43 -7.50 0.76 -4.72
N ALA A 44 -6.28 0.60 -4.21
CA ALA A 44 -6.05 0.68 -2.78
C ALA A 44 -4.67 1.21 -2.42
N GLN A 45 -4.61 1.82 -1.25
CA GLN A 45 -3.39 2.32 -0.63
C GLN A 45 -3.36 1.98 0.85
N GLU A 46 -2.17 1.75 1.39
CA GLU A 46 -1.99 1.49 2.80
C GLU A 46 -2.15 2.77 3.63
N LEU A 47 -2.89 2.66 4.72
CA LEU A 47 -3.01 3.70 5.73
C LEU A 47 -2.04 3.38 6.87
N ALA A 48 -1.28 4.39 7.33
CA ALA A 48 -0.44 4.24 8.51
C ALA A 48 -1.33 3.89 9.73
N VAL A 49 -1.07 2.73 10.34
CA VAL A 49 -1.82 2.24 11.51
C VAL A 49 -0.99 2.40 12.78
N GLN A 50 -1.63 2.85 13.87
CA GLN A 50 -1.05 2.75 15.21
C GLN A 50 -1.45 1.43 15.90
N ASP A 51 -2.62 0.88 15.55
CA ASP A 51 -3.17 -0.35 16.13
C ASP A 51 -3.60 -1.33 15.04
N ALA A 52 -2.92 -2.48 14.98
CA ALA A 52 -3.26 -3.61 14.13
C ALA A 52 -4.02 -4.68 14.94
N TYR A 53 -4.99 -5.33 14.31
CA TYR A 53 -5.69 -6.47 14.91
C TYR A 53 -4.91 -7.76 14.63
N ALA A 54 -5.01 -8.75 15.53
CA ALA A 54 -4.35 -10.04 15.34
C ALA A 54 -4.83 -10.69 14.02
N GLY A 55 -3.87 -11.03 13.14
CA GLY A 55 -4.15 -11.59 11.82
C GLY A 55 -4.52 -10.57 10.73
N GLN A 56 -4.72 -9.28 11.10
CA GLN A 56 -5.06 -8.19 10.18
C GLN A 56 -4.05 -7.03 10.29
N PRO A 57 -2.80 -7.23 9.86
CA PRO A 57 -1.72 -6.26 10.05
C PRO A 57 -1.87 -5.00 9.18
N TYR A 58 -2.62 -5.07 8.09
CA TYR A 58 -2.73 -3.97 7.12
C TYR A 58 -4.10 -3.30 7.19
N ARG A 59 -4.07 -1.97 7.22
CA ARG A 59 -5.26 -1.13 7.03
C ARG A 59 -5.18 -0.45 5.68
N LEU A 60 -6.15 -0.71 4.82
CA LEU A 60 -6.17 -0.22 3.45
C LEU A 60 -7.33 0.72 3.25
N TYR A 61 -7.08 1.82 2.56
CA TYR A 61 -8.13 2.62 1.94
C TYR A 61 -8.37 2.08 0.54
N VAL A 62 -9.60 1.65 0.28
CA VAL A 62 -10.03 1.04 -0.99
C VAL A 62 -11.00 1.99 -1.68
N GLU A 63 -10.75 2.27 -2.94
CA GLU A 63 -11.61 3.10 -3.78
C GLU A 63 -12.15 2.31 -4.95
N GLY A 64 -13.39 2.60 -5.32
CA GLY A 64 -14.03 2.09 -6.53
C GLY A 64 -14.61 3.25 -7.33
N GLN A 65 -14.32 3.32 -8.63
CA GLN A 65 -14.82 4.35 -9.53
C GLN A 65 -15.32 3.73 -10.83
N GLY A 66 -16.45 4.20 -11.35
CA GLY A 66 -16.94 3.76 -12.65
C GLY A 66 -18.46 3.56 -12.69
N LYS A 67 -18.89 2.52 -13.39
CA LYS A 67 -20.30 2.30 -13.73
C LYS A 67 -21.18 1.97 -12.53
N LEU A 68 -20.65 1.34 -11.48
CA LEU A 68 -21.38 1.10 -10.22
C LEU A 68 -21.42 2.35 -9.34
N GLY A 69 -20.76 3.43 -9.76
CA GLY A 69 -20.52 4.67 -9.03
C GLY A 69 -19.41 4.54 -8.00
N GLU A 70 -19.36 5.52 -7.11
CA GLU A 70 -18.21 5.74 -6.23
C GLU A 70 -18.29 4.89 -4.95
N PHE A 71 -17.18 4.23 -4.66
CA PHE A 71 -16.94 3.49 -3.42
C PHE A 71 -15.72 4.05 -2.72
N HIS A 72 -15.83 4.22 -1.40
CA HIS A 72 -14.70 4.45 -0.53
C HIS A 72 -14.86 3.57 0.69
N GLY A 73 -13.82 2.85 1.09
CA GLY A 73 -13.87 2.00 2.26
C GLY A 73 -12.53 1.90 2.97
N ILE A 74 -12.58 1.68 4.28
CA ILE A 74 -11.41 1.34 5.09
C ILE A 74 -11.51 -0.13 5.46
N LEU A 75 -10.57 -0.93 4.98
CA LEU A 75 -10.49 -2.36 5.20
C LEU A 75 -9.35 -2.69 6.16
N ASN A 76 -9.63 -3.45 7.22
CA ASN A 76 -8.59 -4.24 7.86
C ASN A 76 -8.47 -5.57 7.09
N LEU A 77 -7.29 -5.82 6.53
CA LEU A 77 -7.04 -6.96 5.65
C LEU A 77 -6.58 -8.17 6.45
N ASP A 78 -7.32 -9.27 6.39
CA ASP A 78 -6.90 -10.53 7.01
C ASP A 78 -6.00 -11.31 6.06
N CYS A 79 -4.75 -11.53 6.48
CA CYS A 79 -3.74 -12.25 5.69
C CYS A 79 -3.87 -13.77 5.78
N THR A 80 -4.60 -14.28 6.76
CA THR A 80 -4.79 -15.73 6.95
C THR A 80 -6.02 -16.20 6.20
N THR A 81 -7.18 -15.59 6.44
CA THR A 81 -8.49 -16.03 5.94
C THR A 81 -9.24 -14.86 5.29
N PRO A 82 -9.44 -14.82 3.95
CA PRO A 82 -9.88 -13.59 3.25
C PRO A 82 -11.22 -13.05 3.75
N ARG A 83 -12.16 -13.97 4.02
CA ARG A 83 -13.52 -13.67 4.52
C ARG A 83 -13.56 -13.03 5.92
N PHE A 84 -12.44 -12.98 6.65
CA PHE A 84 -12.34 -12.34 7.96
C PHE A 84 -11.79 -10.91 7.88
N SER A 85 -11.45 -10.44 6.68
CA SER A 85 -11.16 -9.02 6.45
C SER A 85 -12.41 -8.21 6.80
N THR A 86 -12.22 -7.09 7.49
CA THR A 86 -13.33 -6.34 8.10
C THR A 86 -13.34 -4.90 7.61
N TRP A 87 -14.49 -4.45 7.11
CA TRP A 87 -14.72 -3.05 6.76
C TRP A 87 -15.00 -2.23 8.01
N LEU A 88 -14.16 -1.22 8.27
CA LEU A 88 -14.30 -0.30 9.39
C LEU A 88 -15.19 0.90 9.06
N ALA A 89 -15.16 1.31 7.79
CA ALA A 89 -15.96 2.40 7.26
C ALA A 89 -16.18 2.15 5.77
N GLN A 90 -17.30 2.64 5.24
CA GLN A 90 -17.62 2.63 3.81
C GLN A 90 -18.49 3.83 3.44
N SER A 91 -18.52 4.17 2.15
CA SER A 91 -19.46 5.16 1.62
C SER A 91 -20.90 4.65 1.67
N GLU A 92 -21.86 5.58 1.69
CA GLU A 92 -23.29 5.24 1.68
C GLU A 92 -23.79 4.84 0.28
N TYR A 93 -23.08 5.25 -0.78
CA TYR A 93 -23.52 5.07 -2.16
C TYR A 93 -23.36 3.63 -2.65
N LEU A 94 -22.17 3.05 -2.49
CA LEU A 94 -21.89 1.66 -2.85
C LEU A 94 -21.48 0.90 -1.58
N SER A 95 -22.18 -0.19 -1.28
CA SER A 95 -21.86 -1.03 -0.12
C SER A 95 -20.59 -1.84 -0.34
N SER A 96 -19.91 -2.22 0.75
CA SER A 96 -18.80 -3.17 0.70
C SER A 96 -19.17 -4.53 0.08
N ASP A 97 -20.44 -4.91 0.11
CA ASP A 97 -20.94 -6.13 -0.56
C ASP A 97 -20.76 -6.10 -2.09
N ALA A 98 -20.60 -4.90 -2.67
CA ALA A 98 -20.35 -4.74 -4.10
C ALA A 98 -18.86 -4.85 -4.47
N VAL A 99 -17.96 -4.91 -3.47
CA VAL A 99 -16.53 -5.10 -3.70
C VAL A 99 -16.31 -6.57 -4.10
N PRO A 100 -15.81 -6.84 -5.31
CA PRO A 100 -15.67 -8.21 -5.79
C PRO A 100 -14.54 -8.94 -5.04
N ALA A 101 -14.67 -10.26 -4.92
CA ALA A 101 -13.70 -11.08 -4.17
C ALA A 101 -12.27 -10.98 -4.75
N GLU A 102 -12.15 -10.74 -6.05
CA GLU A 102 -10.90 -10.49 -6.76
C GLU A 102 -10.14 -9.29 -6.20
N VAL A 103 -10.84 -8.25 -5.75
CA VAL A 103 -10.20 -7.10 -5.09
C VAL A 103 -9.56 -7.56 -3.79
N ILE A 104 -10.32 -8.17 -2.88
CA ILE A 104 -9.78 -8.63 -1.58
C ILE A 104 -8.62 -9.60 -1.75
N ASN A 105 -8.73 -10.54 -2.70
CA ASN A 105 -7.66 -11.48 -3.00
C ASN A 105 -6.42 -10.77 -3.56
N GLY A 106 -6.59 -9.81 -4.47
CA GLY A 106 -5.48 -9.01 -5.01
C GLY A 106 -4.77 -8.18 -3.94
N LEU A 107 -5.53 -7.57 -3.02
CA LEU A 107 -4.96 -6.87 -1.86
C LEU A 107 -4.10 -7.81 -1.00
N ARG A 108 -4.55 -9.05 -0.77
CA ARG A 108 -3.76 -10.04 -0.02
C ARG A 108 -2.44 -10.38 -0.71
N VAL A 109 -2.45 -10.58 -2.03
CA VAL A 109 -1.22 -10.87 -2.77
C VAL A 109 -0.21 -9.73 -2.62
N ILE A 110 -0.65 -8.48 -2.78
CA ILE A 110 0.23 -7.32 -2.69
C ILE A 110 0.78 -7.10 -1.27
N TRP A 111 -0.09 -7.14 -0.25
CA TRP A 111 0.30 -6.77 1.11
C TRP A 111 0.79 -7.93 1.97
N CYS A 112 0.16 -9.10 1.90
CA CYS A 112 0.44 -10.24 2.78
C CYS A 112 1.52 -11.19 2.26
N GLU A 113 1.71 -11.27 0.94
CA GLU A 113 2.67 -12.20 0.30
C GLU A 113 3.90 -11.50 -0.26
N GLY A 114 3.83 -10.18 -0.48
CA GLY A 114 4.91 -9.35 -1.02
C GLY A 114 5.89 -8.81 0.01
#